data_AF-A0A2P4Q6V6-F1
#
_entry.id   AF-A0A2P4Q6V6-F1
#
_cell.length_a   1.000
_cell.length_b   1.000
_cell.length_c   1.000
_cell.angle_alpha   90.00
_cell.angle_beta   90.00
_cell.angle_gamma   90.00
#
_symmetry.space_group_name_H-M   'P 1'
#
loop_
_entity.id
_entity.type
_entity.pdbx_description
1 polymer ?
#
loop_
_entity_poly.entity_id
_entity_poly.type
_entity_poly.pdbx_seq_one_letter_code
_entity_poly.pdbx_strand_id
1 'polypeptide(L)'
;MSDKTKESDKNKTPDKLDKFLAGGDITLNCLISDEGVNDIFEVTISNANNNRVSSLAEAVKTRRPDRFQYIDSTNLALYRVAFIADSVIINSLRNISEFEVEGAIRMEPQDTIFTHFPIQPQRIFDGEMGINVIVYPPAERVPEVLSKDS
;
A
#
# COMPACT_ATOMS: atom_id res chain seq x y z
N MET A 1 -56.63 -5.98 -20.31
CA MET A 1 -56.00 -7.28 -20.62
C MET A 1 -55.31 -7.11 -21.96
N SER A 2 -54.00 -7.22 -22.14
CA SER A 2 -52.98 -7.86 -21.32
C SER A 2 -51.62 -7.20 -21.56
N ASP A 3 -50.80 -7.22 -20.50
CA ASP A 3 -49.36 -7.02 -20.50
C ASP A 3 -48.64 -7.71 -21.67
N LYS A 4 -47.59 -7.05 -22.16
CA LYS A 4 -46.44 -7.78 -22.73
C LYS A 4 -45.14 -7.07 -22.40
N THR A 5 -44.66 -7.36 -21.19
CA THR A 5 -43.25 -7.34 -20.83
C THR A 5 -42.45 -8.13 -21.88
N LYS A 6 -41.38 -7.53 -22.40
CA LYS A 6 -40.19 -8.20 -22.92
C LYS A 6 -39.01 -7.40 -22.39
N GLU A 7 -38.58 -7.71 -21.17
CA GLU A 7 -37.59 -8.75 -20.88
C GLU A 7 -36.21 -8.31 -21.36
N SER A 8 -35.48 -7.80 -20.38
CA SER A 8 -34.04 -7.58 -20.38
C SER A 8 -33.36 -8.95 -20.46
N ASP A 9 -32.65 -9.21 -21.56
CA ASP A 9 -31.63 -10.27 -21.64
C ASP A 9 -30.29 -9.59 -21.90
N LYS A 10 -29.42 -9.45 -20.89
CA LYS A 10 -28.46 -10.47 -20.42
C LYS A 10 -27.64 -11.09 -21.55
N ASN A 11 -26.52 -10.44 -21.84
CA ASN A 11 -25.18 -11.06 -21.82
C ASN A 11 -24.18 -10.11 -22.49
N LYS A 12 -23.81 -9.03 -21.80
CA LYS A 12 -22.48 -8.47 -22.03
C LYS A 12 -21.55 -9.35 -21.20
N THR A 13 -20.86 -10.29 -21.85
CA THR A 13 -19.72 -10.98 -21.23
C THR A 13 -18.82 -9.88 -20.66
N PRO A 14 -18.54 -9.86 -19.35
CA PRO A 14 -17.72 -8.80 -18.77
C PRO A 14 -16.43 -8.72 -19.57
N ASP A 15 -16.10 -7.51 -20.02
CA ASP A 15 -14.89 -7.28 -20.78
C ASP A 15 -13.73 -7.80 -19.91
N LYS A 16 -12.65 -8.33 -20.50
CA LYS A 16 -11.53 -8.88 -19.70
C LYS A 16 -11.08 -7.89 -18.62
N LEU A 17 -11.19 -6.59 -18.92
CA LEU A 17 -11.00 -5.46 -18.03
C LEU A 17 -12.04 -5.38 -16.89
N ASP A 18 -13.33 -5.56 -17.14
CA ASP A 18 -14.38 -5.59 -16.12
C ASP A 18 -14.17 -6.73 -15.11
N LYS A 19 -13.60 -7.87 -15.55
CA LYS A 19 -13.24 -8.98 -14.66
C LYS A 19 -11.97 -8.71 -13.82
N PHE A 20 -11.08 -7.85 -14.31
CA PHE A 20 -9.92 -7.36 -13.54
C PHE A 20 -10.33 -6.23 -12.57
N LEU A 21 -11.30 -5.40 -12.96
CA LEU A 21 -11.89 -4.35 -12.11
C LEU A 21 -12.93 -4.90 -11.13
N ALA A 22 -13.50 -6.09 -11.39
CA ALA A 22 -14.35 -6.85 -10.48
C ALA A 22 -13.51 -7.45 -9.35
N GLY A 23 -13.07 -6.61 -8.42
CA GLY A 23 -13.14 -6.98 -7.02
C GLY A 23 -12.10 -7.96 -6.49
N GLY A 24 -11.00 -8.26 -7.21
CA GLY A 24 -9.94 -9.10 -6.66
C GLY A 24 -9.19 -8.39 -5.53
N ASP A 25 -8.85 -9.11 -4.47
CA ASP A 25 -7.92 -8.60 -3.46
C ASP A 25 -6.57 -8.26 -4.11
N ILE A 26 -5.93 -7.18 -3.68
CA ILE A 26 -4.58 -6.80 -4.09
C ILE A 26 -3.60 -7.14 -2.97
N THR A 27 -2.50 -7.78 -3.31
CA THR A 27 -1.40 -8.00 -2.36
C THR A 27 -0.21 -7.16 -2.76
N LEU A 28 0.38 -6.50 -1.79
CA LEU A 28 1.51 -5.61 -1.95
C LEU A 28 2.66 -6.09 -1.09
N ASN A 29 3.86 -6.08 -1.66
CA ASN A 29 5.10 -6.21 -0.90
C ASN A 29 5.45 -4.86 -0.30
N CYS A 30 5.44 -4.81 1.02
CA CYS A 30 5.72 -3.62 1.82
C CYS A 30 7.09 -3.76 2.47
N LEU A 31 7.81 -2.63 2.59
CA LEU A 31 9.05 -2.52 3.34
C LEU A 31 9.00 -1.28 4.23
N ILE A 32 9.43 -1.40 5.48
CA ILE A 32 9.62 -0.24 6.36
C ILE A 32 10.99 0.37 6.04
N SER A 33 11.07 1.69 5.91
CA SER A 33 12.24 2.38 5.36
C SER A 33 13.57 2.10 6.07
N ASP A 34 13.57 1.75 7.35
CA ASP A 34 14.76 1.44 8.14
C ASP A 34 15.08 -0.07 8.23
N GLU A 35 14.33 -0.92 7.54
CA GLU A 35 14.47 -2.39 7.56
C GLU A 35 15.24 -2.93 6.33
N GLY A 36 15.50 -4.24 6.29
CA GLY A 36 16.29 -4.90 5.24
C GLY A 36 15.47 -5.70 4.22
N VAL A 37 16.15 -6.22 3.19
CA VAL A 37 15.56 -7.11 2.15
C VAL A 37 14.76 -8.28 2.73
N ASN A 38 15.22 -8.81 3.87
CA ASN A 38 14.63 -9.98 4.51
C ASN A 38 13.37 -9.64 5.33
N ASP A 39 13.11 -8.36 5.53
CA ASP A 39 12.00 -7.86 6.35
C ASP A 39 10.80 -7.42 5.49
N ILE A 40 10.88 -7.62 4.16
CA ILE A 40 9.75 -7.40 3.25
C ILE A 40 8.59 -8.30 3.65
N PHE A 41 7.40 -7.71 3.74
CA PHE A 41 6.19 -8.41 4.14
C PHE A 41 5.03 -8.13 3.20
N GLU A 42 4.20 -9.15 3.00
CA GLU A 42 2.99 -9.01 2.21
C GLU A 42 1.84 -8.40 3.02
N VAL A 43 1.11 -7.47 2.40
CA VAL A 43 -0.18 -6.96 2.88
C VAL A 43 -1.21 -7.17 1.80
N THR A 44 -2.31 -7.85 2.13
CA THR A 44 -3.44 -8.04 1.21
C THR A 44 -4.59 -7.14 1.61
N ILE A 45 -5.07 -6.34 0.67
CA ILE A 45 -6.22 -5.45 0.83
C ILE A 45 -7.32 -5.92 -0.10
N SER A 46 -8.52 -6.07 0.46
CA SER A 46 -9.68 -6.37 -0.37
C SER A 46 -10.10 -5.16 -1.18
N ASN A 47 -10.53 -5.41 -2.42
CA ASN A 47 -11.17 -4.38 -3.23
C ASN A 47 -12.60 -4.05 -2.73
N ALA A 48 -13.16 -4.85 -1.82
CA ALA A 48 -14.38 -4.50 -1.14
C ALA A 48 -14.21 -3.23 -0.27
N ASN A 49 -15.28 -2.44 -0.11
CA ASN A 49 -15.35 -1.30 0.81
C ASN A 49 -14.32 -0.18 0.53
N ASN A 50 -14.34 0.39 -0.68
CA ASN A 50 -13.61 1.61 -1.05
C ASN A 50 -12.09 1.56 -0.98
N ASN A 51 -11.45 0.40 -0.74
CA ASN A 51 -10.03 0.08 -1.01
C ASN A 51 -9.04 1.26 -0.81
N ARG A 52 -9.21 2.03 0.26
CA ARG A 52 -8.50 3.31 0.43
C ARG A 52 -7.08 3.07 0.90
N VAL A 53 -6.21 4.03 0.61
CA VAL A 53 -4.84 4.06 1.18
C VAL A 53 -4.87 4.07 2.71
N SER A 54 -5.85 4.72 3.33
CA SER A 54 -6.03 4.65 4.80
C SER A 54 -6.25 3.22 5.31
N SER A 55 -6.98 2.38 4.57
CA SER A 55 -7.17 0.96 4.91
C SER A 55 -5.87 0.16 4.74
N LEU A 56 -5.02 0.52 3.78
CA LEU A 56 -3.67 -0.06 3.66
C LEU A 56 -2.80 0.29 4.86
N ALA A 57 -2.82 1.55 5.31
CA ALA A 57 -2.06 1.97 6.49
C ALA A 57 -2.47 1.18 7.75
N GLU A 58 -3.76 0.95 7.96
CA GLU A 58 -4.26 0.10 9.06
C GLU A 58 -3.83 -1.37 8.93
N ALA A 59 -3.87 -1.92 7.72
CA ALA A 59 -3.43 -3.30 7.49
C ALA A 59 -1.93 -3.48 7.72
N VAL A 60 -1.10 -2.50 7.31
CA VAL A 60 0.33 -2.45 7.61
C VAL A 60 0.56 -2.45 9.12
N LYS A 61 -0.15 -1.59 9.86
CA LYS A 61 -0.05 -1.53 11.32
C LYS A 61 -0.46 -2.84 11.99
N THR A 62 -1.54 -3.45 11.53
CA THR A 62 -2.01 -4.76 12.01
C THR A 62 -0.99 -5.86 11.74
N ARG A 63 -0.28 -5.78 10.61
CA ARG A 63 0.73 -6.76 10.19
C ARG A 63 2.06 -6.60 10.92
N ARG A 64 2.46 -5.37 11.27
CA ARG A 64 3.72 -5.03 11.97
C ARG A 64 3.42 -4.31 13.30
N PRO A 65 2.74 -4.95 14.26
CA PRO A 65 2.41 -4.32 15.55
C PRO A 65 3.66 -4.02 16.37
N ASP A 66 4.74 -4.79 16.18
CA ASP A 66 6.06 -4.57 16.78
C ASP A 66 6.65 -3.20 16.43
N ARG A 67 6.26 -2.63 15.28
CA ARG A 67 6.72 -1.32 14.82
C ARG A 67 5.67 -0.23 15.02
N PHE A 68 4.39 -0.55 14.89
CA PHE A 68 3.32 0.44 14.76
C PHE A 68 2.23 0.39 15.84
N GLN A 69 2.34 -0.42 16.90
CA GLN A 69 1.26 -0.58 17.90
C GLN A 69 0.72 0.74 18.48
N TYR A 70 1.59 1.74 18.69
CA TYR A 70 1.24 3.03 19.28
C TYR A 70 1.21 4.19 18.28
N ILE A 71 1.42 3.90 17.01
CA ILE A 71 1.40 4.91 15.95
C ILE A 71 0.00 4.95 15.34
N ASP A 72 -0.56 6.15 15.21
CA ASP A 72 -1.78 6.35 14.44
C ASP A 72 -1.48 6.09 12.95
N SER A 73 -2.31 5.31 12.27
CA SER A 73 -2.09 4.92 10.87
C SER A 73 -2.08 6.13 9.94
N THR A 74 -2.76 7.22 10.30
CA THR A 74 -2.76 8.49 9.56
C THR A 74 -1.41 9.20 9.57
N ASN A 75 -0.53 8.83 10.51
CA ASN A 75 0.83 9.35 10.60
C ASN A 75 1.86 8.50 9.82
N LEU A 76 1.43 7.41 9.18
CA LEU A 76 2.30 6.63 8.30
C LEU A 76 2.32 7.29 6.91
N ALA A 77 3.52 7.57 6.41
CA ALA A 77 3.67 7.98 5.02
C ALA A 77 3.91 6.74 4.14
N LEU A 78 3.05 6.57 3.13
CA LEU A 78 3.09 5.45 2.20
C LEU A 78 3.53 5.94 0.83
N TYR A 79 4.55 5.29 0.26
CA TYR A 79 5.08 5.61 -1.05
C TYR A 79 4.95 4.40 -1.98
N ARG A 80 4.24 4.59 -3.09
CA ARG A 80 4.23 3.66 -4.21
C ARG A 80 5.59 3.70 -4.88
N VAL A 81 6.19 2.53 -5.07
CA VAL A 81 7.45 2.35 -5.79
C VAL A 81 7.36 1.18 -6.76
N ALA A 82 8.30 1.11 -7.70
CA ALA A 82 8.39 0.01 -8.67
C ALA A 82 9.86 -0.32 -8.95
N PHE A 83 10.52 -0.97 -8.01
CA PHE A 83 11.89 -1.47 -8.19
C PHE A 83 12.12 -2.80 -7.47
N ILE A 84 13.18 -3.50 -7.87
CA ILE A 84 13.64 -4.76 -7.31
C ILE A 84 14.27 -4.49 -5.94
N ALA A 85 14.00 -5.33 -4.94
CA ALA A 85 14.62 -5.26 -3.62
C ALA A 85 16.10 -5.68 -3.66
N ASP A 86 16.93 -4.94 -4.38
CA ASP A 86 18.37 -5.14 -4.29
C ASP A 86 18.92 -4.51 -2.99
N SER A 87 20.04 -5.07 -2.52
CA SER A 87 20.67 -4.62 -1.28
C SER A 87 21.17 -3.16 -1.33
N VAL A 88 21.44 -2.61 -2.51
CA VAL A 88 21.97 -1.25 -2.69
C VAL A 88 20.86 -0.22 -2.50
N ILE A 89 19.70 -0.44 -3.12
CA ILE A 89 18.54 0.43 -2.99
C ILE A 89 18.04 0.41 -1.54
N ILE A 90 17.92 -0.76 -0.92
CA ILE A 90 17.44 -0.85 0.47
C ILE A 90 18.40 -0.21 1.47
N ASN A 91 19.71 -0.37 1.27
CA ASN A 91 20.67 0.32 2.14
C ASN A 91 20.60 1.84 1.96
N SER A 92 20.21 2.32 0.78
CA SER A 92 19.93 3.73 0.54
C SER A 92 18.66 4.18 1.27
N LEU A 93 17.60 3.36 1.32
CA LEU A 93 16.36 3.67 2.07
C LEU A 93 16.60 3.98 3.54
N ARG A 94 17.45 3.17 4.19
CA ARG A 94 17.75 3.30 5.63
C ARG A 94 18.33 4.65 6.03
N ASN A 95 18.94 5.35 5.08
CA ASN A 95 19.64 6.60 5.33
C ASN A 95 18.81 7.85 4.96
N ILE A 96 17.56 7.66 4.52
CA ILE A 96 16.72 8.73 3.99
C ILE A 96 15.46 8.87 4.87
N SER A 97 15.15 10.09 5.33
CA SER A 97 13.98 10.36 6.18
C SER A 97 12.68 10.52 5.40
N GLU A 98 12.75 10.88 4.11
CA GLU A 98 11.60 11.00 3.20
C GLU A 98 12.04 10.66 1.77
N PHE A 99 11.30 9.79 1.09
CA PHE A 99 11.78 9.14 -0.13
C PHE A 99 11.70 10.05 -1.37
N GLU A 100 12.79 10.76 -1.67
CA GLU A 100 12.97 11.55 -2.90
C GLU A 100 13.57 10.73 -4.06
N VAL A 101 13.09 9.50 -4.27
CA VAL A 101 13.54 8.72 -5.44
C VAL A 101 12.66 9.00 -6.64
N GLU A 102 13.30 9.16 -7.79
CA GLU A 102 12.64 9.32 -9.07
C GLU A 102 11.65 8.17 -9.31
N GLY A 103 10.37 8.52 -9.49
CA GLY A 103 9.28 7.55 -9.70
C GLY A 103 8.58 7.06 -8.43
N ALA A 104 9.03 7.47 -7.23
CA ALA A 104 8.26 7.30 -6.01
C ALA A 104 7.07 8.25 -5.99
N ILE A 105 5.89 7.74 -5.63
CA ILE A 105 4.66 8.54 -5.57
C ILE A 105 4.09 8.41 -4.16
N ARG A 106 3.96 9.54 -3.45
CA ARG A 106 3.27 9.58 -2.16
C ARG A 106 1.81 9.22 -2.36
N MET A 107 1.32 8.28 -1.57
CA MET A 107 -0.06 7.80 -1.62
C MET A 107 -0.87 8.54 -0.56
N GLU A 108 -1.88 9.32 -0.98
CA GLU A 108 -2.67 10.07 -0.03
C GLU A 108 -3.76 9.19 0.61
N PRO A 109 -4.09 9.37 1.91
CA PRO A 109 -5.04 8.52 2.63
C PRO A 109 -6.41 8.38 1.95
N GLN A 110 -6.86 9.43 1.27
CA GLN A 110 -8.14 9.48 0.57
C GLN A 110 -8.16 8.71 -0.76
N ASP A 111 -6.98 8.46 -1.34
CA ASP A 111 -6.86 7.80 -2.63
C ASP A 111 -7.33 6.35 -2.56
N THR A 112 -7.68 5.80 -3.71
CA THR A 112 -7.91 4.37 -3.85
C THR A 112 -6.59 3.67 -4.18
N ILE A 113 -6.40 2.46 -3.67
CA ILE A 113 -5.21 1.66 -3.99
C ILE A 113 -5.08 1.42 -5.50
N PHE A 114 -6.19 1.26 -6.21
CA PHE A 114 -6.17 1.02 -7.65
C PHE A 114 -5.80 2.26 -8.49
N THR A 115 -5.90 3.47 -7.93
CA THR A 115 -5.31 4.66 -8.57
C THR A 115 -3.80 4.52 -8.71
N HIS A 116 -3.17 3.87 -7.72
CA HIS A 116 -1.71 3.67 -7.66
C HIS A 116 -1.28 2.34 -8.27
N PHE A 117 -2.13 1.31 -8.16
CA PHE A 117 -1.90 -0.05 -8.65
C PHE A 117 -3.12 -0.52 -9.46
N PRO A 118 -3.24 -0.09 -10.74
CA PRO A 118 -4.40 -0.44 -11.57
C PRO A 118 -4.49 -1.94 -11.88
N ILE A 119 -3.38 -2.66 -11.72
CA ILE A 119 -3.27 -4.11 -11.80
C ILE A 119 -2.45 -4.64 -10.63
N GLN A 120 -2.60 -5.92 -10.29
CA GLN A 120 -1.76 -6.60 -9.30
C GLN A 120 -0.28 -6.42 -9.69
N PRO A 121 0.54 -5.76 -8.85
CA PRO A 121 1.95 -5.59 -9.15
C PRO A 121 2.68 -6.92 -9.08
N GLN A 122 3.79 -7.01 -9.82
CA GLN A 122 4.71 -8.14 -9.72
C GLN A 122 5.34 -8.16 -8.32
N ARG A 123 5.33 -9.33 -7.69
CA ARG A 123 5.88 -9.55 -6.35
C ARG A 123 7.32 -10.08 -6.39
N ILE A 124 7.74 -10.60 -7.53
CA ILE A 124 9.06 -11.19 -7.73
C ILE A 124 9.58 -10.67 -9.08
N PHE A 125 10.83 -10.21 -9.09
CA PHE A 125 11.58 -9.81 -10.28
C PHE A 125 12.90 -10.56 -10.28
N ASP A 126 13.18 -11.33 -11.32
CA ASP A 126 14.43 -12.10 -11.48
C ASP A 126 14.82 -12.97 -10.27
N GLY A 127 13.82 -13.47 -9.53
CA GLY A 127 14.01 -14.32 -8.34
C GLY A 127 14.14 -13.54 -7.02
N GLU A 128 14.21 -12.21 -7.07
CA GLU A 128 14.21 -11.32 -5.90
C GLU A 128 12.81 -10.75 -5.64
N MET A 129 12.49 -10.46 -4.38
CA MET A 129 11.22 -9.80 -4.05
C MET A 129 11.19 -8.39 -4.65
N GLY A 130 10.09 -8.00 -5.28
CA GLY A 130 9.86 -6.61 -5.64
C GLY A 130 9.36 -5.82 -4.45
N ILE A 131 9.66 -4.52 -4.36
CA ILE A 131 8.99 -3.62 -3.40
C ILE A 131 7.89 -2.88 -4.14
N ASN A 132 6.69 -2.88 -3.57
CA ASN A 132 5.55 -2.14 -4.12
C ASN A 132 5.27 -0.89 -3.30
N VAL A 133 5.40 -0.97 -1.98
CA VAL A 133 5.15 0.14 -1.06
C VAL A 133 6.28 0.26 -0.05
N ILE A 134 6.75 1.49 0.15
CA ILE A 134 7.64 1.83 1.26
C ILE A 134 6.83 2.55 2.32
N VAL A 135 6.98 2.10 3.56
CA VAL A 135 6.31 2.63 4.73
C VAL A 135 7.31 3.43 5.55
N TYR A 136 7.05 4.72 5.69
CA TYR A 136 7.81 5.59 6.57
C TYR A 136 7.04 5.76 7.89
N PRO A 137 7.62 5.37 9.04
CA PRO A 137 7.09 5.79 10.32
C PRO A 137 7.12 7.32 10.42
N PRO A 138 6.28 7.94 11.27
CA PRO A 138 6.46 9.35 11.58
C PRO A 138 7.87 9.56 12.08
N ALA A 139 8.54 10.64 11.63
CA ALA A 139 9.79 11.07 12.25
C ALA A 139 9.56 11.15 13.76
N GLU A 140 10.47 10.57 14.56
CA GLU A 140 10.40 10.68 16.01
C GLU A 140 10.21 12.16 16.36
N ARG A 141 9.00 12.55 16.76
CA ARG A 141 8.85 13.77 17.53
C ARG A 141 9.54 13.43 18.82
N VAL A 142 10.77 13.91 18.99
CA VAL A 142 11.44 13.97 20.29
C VAL A 142 10.34 14.36 21.27
N PRO A 143 9.99 13.51 22.26
CA PRO A 143 8.97 13.89 23.20
C PRO A 143 9.41 15.25 23.76
N GLU A 144 8.52 16.24 23.74
CA GLU A 144 8.68 17.45 24.54
C GLU A 144 8.68 17.00 26.01
N VAL A 145 9.80 16.44 26.45
CA VAL A 145 10.03 16.08 27.83
C VAL A 145 10.29 17.39 28.53
N LEU A 146 9.22 17.93 29.12
CA LEU A 146 9.25 18.57 30.44
C LEU A 146 10.39 19.58 30.63
N SER A 147 10.43 20.66 29.84
CA SER A 147 11.05 21.91 30.30
C SER A 147 10.06 22.68 31.19
N LYS A 148 9.63 22.04 32.27
CA LYS A 148 8.99 22.68 33.41
C LYS A 148 9.54 21.97 34.63
N ASP A 149 10.68 22.47 35.07
CA ASP A 149 11.01 22.71 36.47
C ASP A 149 12.49 23.10 36.56
N SER A 150 12.76 24.41 36.65
CA SER A 150 13.72 25.03 37.57
C SER A 150 13.42 26.52 37.66
#